data_AF-A0A6C0I9C6-F1
#
_entry.id   AF-A0A6C0I9C6-F1
#
_cell.length_a   1.000
_cell.length_b   1.000
_cell.length_c   1.000
_cell.angle_alpha   90.00
_cell.angle_beta   90.00
_cell.angle_gamma   90.00
#
_symmetry.space_group_name_H-M   'P 1'
#
loop_
_entity.id
_entity.type
_entity.pdbx_description
1 polymer ?
#
loop_
_entity_poly.entity_id
_entity_poly.type
_entity_poly.pdbx_seq_one_letter_code
_entity_poly.pdbx_strand_id
1 'polypeptide(L)'
;MIIEDDCDVDESKEDDDDIIHYTHNIICDTRNASNASNASNGNIGKHKIDLNITIDINILDYLIGGTKKIRYVDNTYIDIEIVPFSLEDIIIKNKGLLGGNLNVRQNFKNITLQNWGKISE
;
A
#
# COMPACT_ATOMS: atom_id res chain seq x y z
N MET A 1 -15.70 22.32 49.11
CA MET A 1 -16.89 22.13 48.27
C MET A 1 -16.48 22.56 46.87
N ILE A 2 -16.34 21.55 45.99
CA ILE A 2 -16.40 21.45 44.51
C ILE A 2 -16.28 22.80 43.75
N ILE A 3 -15.48 22.96 42.70
CA ILE A 3 -15.59 22.23 41.43
C ILE A 3 -14.23 22.19 40.68
N GLU A 4 -13.96 21.00 40.12
CA GLU A 4 -12.93 20.67 39.14
C GLU A 4 -13.21 21.46 37.85
N ASP A 5 -12.26 22.25 37.36
CA ASP A 5 -12.38 22.81 36.02
C ASP A 5 -11.88 21.77 35.01
N ASP A 6 -12.83 21.38 34.17
CA ASP A 6 -12.77 20.31 33.20
C ASP A 6 -11.63 20.46 32.19
N CYS A 7 -10.99 19.32 31.92
CA CYS A 7 -10.01 19.15 30.86
C CYS A 7 -10.71 19.13 29.50
N ASP A 8 -10.73 20.24 28.78
CA ASP A 8 -10.92 20.22 27.33
C ASP A 8 -9.54 20.22 26.64
N VAL A 9 -8.89 19.05 26.68
CA VAL A 9 -7.86 18.74 25.68
C VAL A 9 -8.63 18.38 24.42
N ASP A 10 -8.76 19.34 23.52
CA ASP A 10 -9.16 19.10 22.14
C ASP A 10 -8.05 18.24 21.49
N GLU A 11 -8.12 16.91 21.70
CA GLU A 11 -7.43 15.93 20.88
C GLU A 11 -8.09 15.99 19.50
N SER A 12 -7.75 17.04 18.74
CA SER A 12 -7.85 17.00 17.30
C SER A 12 -7.09 15.75 16.88
N LYS A 13 -7.84 14.72 16.49
CA LYS A 13 -7.30 13.51 15.87
C LYS A 13 -6.46 13.98 14.71
N GLU A 14 -5.14 13.92 14.87
CA GLU A 14 -4.24 13.93 13.73
C GLU A 14 -4.59 12.65 12.98
N ASP A 15 -5.50 12.78 12.02
CA ASP A 15 -5.66 11.84 10.92
C ASP A 15 -4.35 11.95 10.11
N ASP A 16 -3.28 11.39 10.68
CA ASP A 16 -2.08 10.96 9.98
C ASP A 16 -2.52 9.81 9.05
N ASP A 17 -3.32 10.16 8.04
CA ASP A 17 -3.47 9.35 6.85
C ASP A 17 -2.07 9.27 6.24
N ASP A 18 -1.31 8.21 6.60
CA ASP A 18 -0.01 7.87 6.05
C ASP A 18 -0.04 8.20 4.54
N ILE A 19 0.62 9.30 4.14
CA ILE A 19 0.58 9.74 2.75
C ILE A 19 1.29 8.67 1.91
N ILE A 20 0.52 7.91 1.14
CA ILE A 20 1.08 6.84 0.32
C ILE A 20 1.69 7.44 -0.95
N HIS A 21 3.01 7.28 -1.08
CA HIS A 21 3.74 7.65 -2.28
C HIS A 21 3.68 6.53 -3.33
N TYR A 22 3.11 6.85 -4.48
CA TYR A 22 3.04 5.94 -5.63
C TYR A 22 4.20 6.17 -6.60
N THR A 23 4.86 5.07 -6.99
CA THR A 23 5.75 5.01 -8.16
C THR A 23 5.16 4.05 -9.18
N HIS A 24 5.74 3.97 -10.38
CA HIS A 24 5.19 3.12 -11.43
C HIS A 24 6.26 2.50 -12.33
N ASN A 25 5.94 1.33 -12.89
CA ASN A 25 6.70 0.65 -13.93
C ASN A 25 5.80 0.42 -15.14
N ILE A 26 6.24 0.83 -16.34
CA ILE A 26 5.49 0.60 -17.59
C ILE A 26 5.97 -0.73 -18.19
N ILE A 27 5.04 -1.64 -18.42
CA ILE A 27 5.26 -2.96 -19.01
C ILE A 27 4.65 -2.96 -20.42
N CYS A 28 5.47 -3.30 -21.40
CA CYS A 28 5.07 -3.40 -22.80
C CYS A 28 4.97 -4.88 -23.21
N ASP A 29 3.76 -5.38 -23.48
CA ASP A 29 3.59 -6.70 -24.08
C ASP A 29 3.92 -6.64 -25.59
N THR A 30 5.18 -6.86 -25.96
CA THR A 30 5.61 -6.99 -27.37
C THR A 30 5.32 -8.38 -27.92
N ARG A 31 4.05 -8.79 -27.90
CA ARG A 31 3.64 -10.01 -28.64
C ARG A 31 3.64 -9.68 -30.14
N ASN A 32 4.67 -10.18 -30.84
CA ASN A 32 4.89 -10.18 -32.30
C ASN A 32 5.68 -9.01 -32.91
N ALA A 33 6.90 -8.75 -32.42
CA ALA A 33 7.89 -7.92 -33.15
C ALA A 33 8.73 -8.71 -34.19
N SER A 34 8.46 -10.00 -34.43
CA SER A 34 9.32 -10.86 -35.24
C SER A 34 8.89 -11.10 -36.70
N ASN A 35 7.74 -10.60 -37.17
CA ASN A 35 7.29 -10.82 -38.57
C ASN A 35 6.55 -9.60 -39.19
N ALA A 36 7.05 -8.38 -39.02
CA ALA A 36 6.46 -7.19 -39.66
C ALA A 36 7.48 -6.45 -40.53
N SER A 37 7.94 -7.08 -41.62
CA SER A 37 8.46 -6.33 -42.77
C SER A 37 7.25 -5.65 -43.44
N ASN A 38 7.12 -4.34 -43.23
CA ASN A 38 6.07 -3.45 -43.77
C ASN A 38 4.74 -3.37 -42.99
N ALA A 39 4.77 -2.89 -41.75
CA ALA A 39 3.58 -2.34 -41.10
C ALA A 39 3.81 -0.87 -40.72
N SER A 40 3.21 0.02 -41.51
CA SER A 40 2.97 1.42 -41.19
C SER A 40 2.09 1.55 -39.93
N ASN A 41 2.39 2.56 -39.10
CA ASN A 41 1.58 3.11 -37.99
C ASN A 41 0.53 2.19 -37.33
N GLY A 42 0.83 1.71 -36.11
CA GLY A 42 -0.22 1.29 -35.17
C GLY A 42 -0.04 -0.02 -34.43
N ASN A 43 1.19 -0.46 -34.11
CA ASN A 43 1.36 -1.49 -33.08
C ASN A 43 1.17 -0.85 -31.69
N ILE A 44 -0.09 -0.64 -31.30
CA ILE A 44 -0.45 -0.29 -29.92
C ILE A 44 -0.32 -1.57 -29.10
N GLY A 45 0.91 -1.90 -28.70
CA GLY A 45 1.12 -2.92 -27.68
C GLY A 45 0.27 -2.60 -26.46
N LYS A 46 -0.34 -3.61 -25.84
CA LYS A 46 -1.05 -3.38 -24.58
C LYS A 46 0.00 -2.96 -23.54
N HIS A 47 -0.11 -1.72 -23.08
CA HIS A 47 0.69 -1.22 -21.98
C HIS A 47 -0.02 -1.56 -20.68
N LYS A 48 0.71 -2.15 -19.74
CA LYS A 48 0.28 -2.31 -18.36
C LYS A 48 1.18 -1.44 -17.51
N ILE A 49 0.63 -0.85 -16.47
CA ILE A 49 1.40 0.02 -15.57
C ILE A 49 1.26 -0.57 -14.18
N ASP A 50 2.34 -1.17 -13.71
CA ASP A 50 2.41 -1.60 -12.32
C ASP A 50 2.61 -0.37 -11.44
N LEU A 51 1.86 -0.30 -10.34
CA LEU A 51 2.01 0.71 -9.31
C LEU A 51 2.83 0.11 -8.17
N ASN A 52 3.74 0.87 -7.59
CA ASN A 52 4.49 0.45 -6.41
C ASN A 52 4.33 1.46 -5.28
N ILE A 53 4.09 0.93 -4.09
CA ILE A 53 3.98 1.70 -2.85
C ILE A 53 4.79 1.03 -1.77
N THR A 54 5.08 1.78 -0.71
CA THR A 54 5.64 1.25 0.53
C THR A 54 4.65 1.53 1.64
N ILE A 55 4.38 0.52 2.47
CA ILE A 55 3.60 0.68 3.69
C ILE A 55 4.48 0.42 4.90
N ASP A 56 4.26 1.19 5.95
CA ASP A 56 4.89 0.94 7.23
C ASP A 56 4.10 -0.11 8.02
N ILE A 57 4.84 -1.08 8.56
CA ILE A 57 4.33 -2.20 9.33
C ILE A 57 5.15 -2.27 10.62
N ASN A 58 4.47 -2.29 11.76
CA ASN A 58 5.15 -2.44 13.05
C ASN A 58 5.27 -3.93 13.43
N ILE A 59 6.03 -4.23 14.49
CA ILE A 59 6.23 -5.63 14.90
C ILE A 59 4.93 -6.33 15.33
N LEU A 60 3.94 -5.60 15.86
CA LEU A 60 2.65 -6.18 16.23
C LEU A 60 1.93 -6.67 14.98
N ASP A 61 1.80 -5.82 13.96
CA ASP A 61 1.20 -6.15 12.67
C ASP A 61 1.90 -7.35 12.01
N TYR A 62 3.24 -7.42 12.12
CA TYR A 62 4.01 -8.56 11.64
C TYR A 62 3.71 -9.87 12.39
N LEU A 63 3.55 -9.81 13.72
CA LEU A 63 3.34 -10.99 14.55
C LEU A 63 1.92 -11.55 14.46
N ILE A 64 0.91 -10.68 14.43
CA ILE A 64 -0.50 -11.09 14.47
C ILE A 64 -1.17 -11.02 13.09
N GLY A 65 -0.52 -10.38 12.11
CA GLY A 65 -1.12 -10.04 10.82
C GLY A 65 -2.13 -8.91 10.94
N GLY A 66 -2.94 -8.74 9.88
CA GLY A 66 -4.07 -7.82 9.93
C GLY A 66 -4.43 -7.24 8.58
N THR A 67 -5.18 -6.14 8.61
CA THR A 67 -5.58 -5.42 7.41
C THR A 67 -5.27 -3.94 7.57
N LYS A 68 -4.45 -3.40 6.67
CA LYS A 68 -4.16 -1.96 6.61
C LYS A 68 -4.94 -1.33 5.47
N LYS A 69 -5.75 -0.31 5.77
CA LYS A 69 -6.46 0.48 4.77
C LYS A 69 -5.52 1.53 4.19
N ILE A 70 -5.49 1.63 2.87
CA ILE A 70 -4.74 2.67 2.15
C ILE A 70 -5.64 3.43 1.19
N ARG A 71 -5.36 4.72 0.98
CA ARG A 71 -5.99 5.52 -0.06
C ARG A 71 -5.35 5.18 -1.42
N TYR A 72 -6.18 4.78 -2.37
CA TYR A 72 -5.80 4.47 -3.74
C TYR A 72 -5.76 5.73 -4.62
N VAL A 73 -5.18 5.62 -5.82
CA VAL A 73 -4.95 6.76 -6.73
C VAL A 73 -6.23 7.44 -7.21
N ASP A 74 -7.39 6.78 -7.10
CA ASP A 74 -8.71 7.31 -7.43
C ASP A 74 -9.49 7.82 -6.19
N ASN A 75 -8.80 7.98 -5.05
CA ASN A 75 -9.35 8.35 -3.74
C ASN A 75 -10.29 7.31 -3.11
N THR A 76 -10.41 6.10 -3.66
CA THR A 76 -11.04 4.98 -2.95
C THR A 76 -10.09 4.39 -1.91
N TYR A 77 -10.60 3.52 -1.04
CA TYR A 77 -9.77 2.78 -0.08
C TYR A 77 -9.61 1.33 -0.51
N ILE A 78 -8.39 0.80 -0.35
CA ILE A 78 -8.06 -0.61 -0.56
C ILE A 78 -7.54 -1.19 0.75
N ASP A 79 -8.00 -2.40 1.06
CA ASP A 79 -7.51 -3.20 2.17
C ASP A 79 -6.27 -3.99 1.74
N ILE A 80 -5.17 -3.82 2.48
CA ILE A 80 -3.93 -4.58 2.32
C ILE A 80 -3.86 -5.62 3.43
N GLU A 81 -3.89 -6.90 3.05
CA GLU A 81 -3.73 -8.01 3.98
C GLU A 81 -2.26 -8.19 4.35
N ILE A 82 -1.97 -8.13 5.64
CA ILE A 82 -0.65 -8.39 6.21
C ILE A 82 -0.68 -9.81 6.78
N VAL A 83 0.10 -10.70 6.18
CA VAL A 83 0.19 -12.10 6.63
C VAL A 83 1.16 -12.19 7.82
N PRO A 84 0.77 -12.85 8.93
CA PRO A 84 1.65 -13.05 10.07
C PRO A 84 2.98 -13.71 9.67
N PHE A 85 4.08 -13.22 10.22
CA PHE A 85 5.44 -13.73 10.00
C PHE A 85 5.93 -13.70 8.54
N SER A 86 5.28 -12.92 7.67
CA SER A 86 5.69 -12.78 6.27
C SER A 86 6.56 -11.54 6.07
N LEU A 87 7.68 -11.73 5.37
CA LEU A 87 8.55 -10.66 4.90
C LEU A 87 8.43 -10.43 3.38
N GLU A 88 7.52 -11.15 2.72
CA GLU A 88 7.35 -11.08 1.27
C GLU A 88 6.61 -9.81 0.84
N ASP A 89 6.99 -9.23 -0.29
CA ASP A 89 6.23 -8.12 -0.87
C ASP A 89 4.81 -8.59 -1.24
N ILE A 90 3.82 -7.73 -1.00
CA ILE A 90 2.42 -8.06 -1.26
C ILE A 90 2.08 -7.62 -2.69
N ILE A 91 1.62 -8.55 -3.52
CA ILE A 91 1.24 -8.29 -4.91
C ILE A 91 -0.26 -8.43 -5.09
N ILE A 92 -0.93 -7.31 -5.36
CA ILE A 92 -2.36 -7.29 -5.67
C ILE A 92 -2.56 -7.21 -7.18
N LYS A 93 -3.03 -8.31 -7.75
CA LYS A 93 -3.20 -8.47 -9.20
C LYS A 93 -4.25 -7.52 -9.76
N ASN A 94 -4.00 -6.97 -10.95
CA ASN A 94 -4.93 -6.08 -11.67
C ASN A 94 -5.34 -4.82 -10.88
N LYS A 95 -4.48 -4.35 -9.96
CA LYS A 95 -4.64 -3.11 -9.20
C LYS A 95 -3.57 -2.06 -9.52
N GLY A 96 -2.86 -2.24 -10.62
CA GLY A 96 -2.13 -1.17 -11.32
C GLY A 96 -3.01 -0.52 -12.39
N LEU A 97 -2.45 0.41 -13.16
CA LEU A 97 -3.19 1.07 -14.25
C LEU A 97 -3.12 0.23 -15.52
N LEU A 98 -4.17 0.31 -16.34
CA LEU A 98 -4.29 -0.44 -17.60
C LEU A 98 -4.11 -1.98 -17.44
N GLY A 99 -4.47 -2.52 -16.27
CA GLY A 99 -4.34 -3.94 -15.96
C GLY A 99 -2.97 -4.38 -15.48
N GLY A 100 -2.13 -3.46 -15.00
CA GLY A 100 -0.95 -3.78 -14.19
C GLY A 100 -1.30 -4.24 -12.77
N ASN A 101 -0.29 -4.51 -11.96
CA ASN A 101 -0.42 -4.92 -10.56
C ASN A 101 -0.12 -3.77 -9.60
N LEU A 102 -0.58 -3.89 -8.36
CA LEU A 102 -0.11 -3.06 -7.25
C LEU A 102 0.90 -3.88 -6.44
N ASN A 103 2.15 -3.43 -6.42
CA ASN A 103 3.24 -4.02 -5.66
C ASN A 103 3.43 -3.22 -4.37
N VAL A 104 3.27 -3.87 -3.22
CA VAL A 104 3.31 -3.22 -1.91
C VAL A 104 4.52 -3.74 -1.15
N ARG A 105 5.48 -2.85 -0.94
CA ARG A 105 6.67 -3.13 -0.16
C ARG A 105 6.40 -2.91 1.33
N GLN A 106 6.82 -3.86 2.14
CA GLN A 106 6.73 -3.77 3.60
C GLN A 106 7.96 -3.06 4.17
N ASN A 107 7.77 -1.94 4.87
CA ASN A 107 8.83 -1.27 5.63
C ASN A 107 8.61 -1.51 7.13
N PHE A 108 9.48 -2.32 7.73
CA PHE A 108 9.34 -2.70 9.14
C PHE A 108 9.86 -1.62 10.06
N LYS A 109 8.97 -1.09 10.90
CA LYS A 109 9.29 -0.12 11.94
C LYS A 109 9.26 -0.76 13.32
N ASN A 110 10.04 -0.18 14.23
CA ASN A 110 9.98 -0.54 15.64
C ASN A 110 8.59 -0.23 16.21
N ILE A 111 8.22 -0.97 17.25
CA ILE A 111 6.98 -0.77 17.98
C ILE A 111 7.11 0.33 19.03
N THR A 112 6.03 1.08 19.24
CA THR A 112 5.94 2.03 20.35
C THR A 112 5.67 1.30 21.66
N LEU A 113 6.03 1.90 22.80
CA LEU A 113 5.77 1.32 24.12
C LEU A 113 4.27 1.04 24.34
N GLN A 114 3.39 1.89 23.81
CA GLN A 114 1.93 1.72 23.86
C GLN A 114 1.46 0.43 23.18
N ASN A 115 2.04 0.08 22.03
CA ASN A 115 1.69 -1.13 21.31
C ASN A 115 2.38 -2.38 21.88
N TRP A 116 3.49 -2.24 22.61
CA TRP A 116 4.18 -3.35 23.27
C TRP A 116 3.30 -4.10 24.26
N GLY A 117 2.47 -3.37 25.02
CA GLY A 117 1.55 -3.97 25.99
C GLY A 117 0.56 -4.97 25.38
N LYS A 118 0.30 -4.88 24.06
CA LYS A 118 -0.58 -5.82 23.34
C LYS A 118 0.09 -7.16 23.02
N ILE A 119 1.40 -7.28 23.20
CA ILE A 119 2.18 -8.49 22.94
C ILE A 119 2.57 -9.20 24.24
N SER A 120 2.66 -8.47 25.36
CA SER A 120 3.29 -8.94 26.59
C SER A 120 2.36 -9.56 27.65
N GLU A 121 1.17 -10.02 27.26
CA GLU A 121 0.24 -10.74 28.16
C GLU A 121 0.31 -12.27 27.97
#